data_AF-A0A7C1UY20-F1
#
_entry.id   AF-A0A7C1UY20-F1
#
_cell.length_a   1.000
_cell.length_b   1.000
_cell.length_c   1.000
_cell.angle_alpha   90.00
_cell.angle_beta   90.00
_cell.angle_gamma   90.00
#
_symmetry.space_group_name_H-M   'P 1'
#
loop_
_entity.id
_entity.type
_entity.pdbx_description
1 polymer ?
#
loop_
_entity_poly.entity_id
_entity_poly.type
_entity_poly.pdbx_seq_one_letter_code
_entity_poly.pdbx_strand_id
1 'polypeptide(L)'
;MPENIDDLRKDENLNEIESKIVEILSENKKLAYDLSELAELVLEWIPEQIKSPKDYFLIFIGSKTLNEVLDNLVKKQKINKISARGRIFYYLG
;
A
#
# COMPACT_ATOMS: atom_id res chain seq x y z
N MET A 1 11.40 6.71 -18.60
CA MET A 1 10.08 6.45 -19.20
C MET A 1 9.15 6.09 -18.06
N PRO A 2 7.92 6.63 -17.97
CA PRO A 2 7.00 6.14 -16.95
C PRO A 2 6.53 4.76 -17.41
N GLU A 3 6.91 3.72 -16.67
CA GLU A 3 6.40 2.37 -16.88
C GLU A 3 4.90 2.38 -16.54
N ASN A 4 4.10 1.93 -17.49
CA ASN A 4 2.64 1.91 -17.41
C ASN A 4 2.18 0.99 -16.27
N ILE A 5 1.18 1.42 -15.50
CA ILE A 5 0.50 0.62 -14.46
C ILE A 5 -0.01 -0.73 -15.02
N ASP A 6 -0.26 -0.81 -16.32
CA ASP A 6 -0.68 -2.03 -17.02
C ASP A 6 0.41 -3.12 -17.09
N ASP A 7 1.70 -2.79 -17.02
CA ASP A 7 2.77 -3.81 -17.02
C ASP A 7 3.00 -4.41 -15.62
N LEU A 8 2.77 -3.64 -14.55
CA LEU A 8 2.81 -4.15 -13.17
C LEU A 8 1.65 -5.11 -12.85
N ARG A 9 0.51 -4.95 -13.54
CA ARG A 9 -0.69 -5.81 -13.37
C ARG A 9 -0.61 -7.14 -14.11
N LYS A 10 0.28 -7.28 -15.10
CA LYS A 10 0.35 -8.47 -15.96
C LYS A 10 1.22 -9.59 -15.43
N ASP A 11 2.16 -9.31 -14.53
CA ASP A 11 3.11 -10.32 -14.07
C ASP A 11 2.72 -11.01 -12.76
N GLU A 12 1.98 -10.39 -11.85
CA GLU A 12 1.69 -11.01 -10.55
C GLU A 12 0.30 -10.66 -10.04
N ASN A 13 -0.40 -11.65 -9.45
CA ASN A 13 -1.69 -11.56 -8.76
C ASN A 13 -1.69 -10.51 -7.62
N LEU A 14 -1.55 -9.23 -7.95
CA LEU A 14 -1.67 -8.10 -7.06
C LEU A 14 -3.10 -7.58 -7.15
N ASN A 15 -3.77 -7.47 -6.01
CA ASN A 15 -5.04 -6.77 -5.94
C ASN A 15 -4.82 -5.24 -6.10
N GLU A 16 -5.90 -4.49 -6.30
CA GLU A 16 -5.83 -3.05 -6.57
C GLU A 16 -5.10 -2.26 -5.47
N ILE A 17 -5.28 -2.65 -4.21
CA ILE A 17 -4.61 -2.03 -3.06
C ILE A 17 -3.11 -2.39 -3.03
N GLU A 18 -2.76 -3.65 -3.29
CA GLU A 18 -1.38 -4.12 -3.39
C GLU A 18 -0.62 -3.35 -4.47
N SER A 19 -1.20 -3.21 -5.66
CA SER A 19 -0.63 -2.41 -6.74
C SER A 19 -0.43 -0.96 -6.31
N LYS A 20 -1.42 -0.37 -5.61
CA LYS A 20 -1.32 1.03 -5.21
C LYS A 20 -0.24 1.28 -4.16
N ILE A 21 -0.09 0.39 -3.19
CA ILE A 21 0.98 0.50 -2.18
C ILE A 21 2.35 0.42 -2.86
N VAL A 22 2.53 -0.50 -3.80
CA VAL A 22 3.79 -0.61 -4.56
C VAL A 22 4.04 0.66 -5.37
N GLU A 23 3.02 1.24 -6.00
CA GLU A 23 3.11 2.51 -6.71
C GLU A 23 3.55 3.66 -5.79
N ILE A 24 2.89 3.85 -4.65
CA ILE A 24 3.24 4.88 -3.64
C ILE A 24 4.70 4.76 -3.20
N LEU A 25 5.15 3.54 -2.91
CA LEU A 25 6.53 3.27 -2.50
C LEU A 25 7.52 3.43 -3.67
N SER A 26 7.10 3.17 -4.90
CA SER A 26 7.90 3.36 -6.11
C SER A 26 8.08 4.82 -6.49
N GLU A 27 7.07 5.65 -6.25
CA GLU A 27 7.16 7.12 -6.37
C GLU A 27 8.12 7.69 -5.32
N ASN A 28 8.23 7.02 -4.16
CA ASN A 28 8.97 7.50 -3.00
C ASN A 28 10.09 6.53 -2.54
N LYS A 29 10.90 5.99 -3.46
CA LYS A 29 11.93 4.95 -3.17
C LYS A 29 12.95 5.24 -2.06
N LYS A 30 13.06 6.50 -1.62
CA LYS A 30 14.00 6.92 -0.55
C LYS A 30 13.34 6.96 0.83
N LEU A 31 12.04 6.75 0.90
CA LEU A 31 11.25 6.88 2.12
C LEU A 31 10.75 5.52 2.57
N ALA A 32 10.65 5.38 3.89
CA ALA A 32 10.03 4.23 4.53
C ALA A 32 8.85 4.75 5.32
N TYR A 33 7.71 4.07 5.19
CA TYR A 33 6.44 4.50 5.75
C TYR A 33 5.97 3.49 6.78
N ASP A 34 5.42 3.96 7.89
CA ASP A 34 4.71 3.10 8.82
C ASP A 34 3.30 2.77 8.33
N LEU A 35 2.62 1.86 9.04
CA LEU A 35 1.28 1.40 8.68
C LEU A 35 0.28 2.56 8.62
N SER A 36 0.39 3.52 9.53
CA SER A 36 -0.53 4.67 9.60
C SER A 36 -0.29 5.61 8.44
N GLU A 37 0.96 5.90 8.12
CA GLU A 37 1.33 6.75 6.99
C GLU A 37 0.87 6.14 5.64
N LEU A 38 1.04 4.83 5.44
CA LEU A 38 0.55 4.16 4.23
C LEU A 38 -0.98 4.14 4.16
N ALA A 39 -1.66 3.98 5.29
CA ALA A 39 -3.12 4.03 5.33
C ALA A 39 -3.63 5.41 4.89
N GLU A 40 -3.02 6.49 5.38
CA GLU A 40 -3.37 7.87 4.99
C GLU A 40 -3.14 8.11 3.49
N LEU A 41 -2.01 7.69 2.94
CA LEU A 41 -1.71 7.87 1.51
C LEU A 41 -2.63 7.05 0.59
N VAL A 42 -2.96 5.82 1.00
CA VAL A 42 -3.95 5.00 0.27
C VAL A 42 -5.34 5.63 0.35
N LEU A 43 -5.66 6.29 1.46
CA LEU A 43 -6.94 6.97 1.65
C LEU A 43 -7.12 8.20 0.77
N GLU A 44 -6.08 9.04 0.70
CA GLU A 44 -6.07 10.22 -0.16
C GLU A 44 -6.21 9.83 -1.65
N TRP A 45 -5.78 8.63 -2.02
CA TRP A 45 -5.94 8.12 -3.38
C TRP A 45 -7.36 7.70 -3.71
N ILE A 46 -8.18 7.25 -2.74
CA ILE A 46 -9.57 6.87 -3.02
C ILE A 46 -10.28 8.18 -3.42
N PRO A 47 -10.58 8.39 -4.71
CA PRO A 47 -11.13 9.65 -5.16
C PRO A 47 -12.46 9.91 -4.45
N GLU A 48 -12.93 11.15 -4.46
CA GLU A 48 -14.24 11.66 -3.98
C GLU A 48 -15.49 10.93 -4.55
N GLN A 49 -15.53 9.60 -4.48
CA GLN A 49 -16.64 8.71 -4.78
C GLN A 49 -17.18 8.03 -3.52
N ILE A 50 -16.70 8.40 -2.33
CA ILE A 50 -17.26 7.94 -1.06
C ILE A 50 -18.53 8.74 -0.77
N LYS A 51 -19.65 8.32 -1.34
CA LYS A 51 -20.99 8.89 -1.05
C LYS A 51 -21.63 8.31 0.22
N SER A 52 -21.00 7.37 0.92
CA SER A 52 -21.58 6.74 2.11
C SER A 52 -20.58 6.41 3.24
N PRO A 53 -20.95 6.62 4.52
CA PRO A 53 -20.13 6.22 5.69
C PRO A 53 -19.77 4.73 5.74
N LYS A 54 -20.50 3.85 5.02
CA LYS A 54 -20.18 2.42 4.89
C LYS A 54 -18.91 2.16 4.08
N ASP A 55 -18.59 2.99 3.09
CA ASP A 55 -17.33 2.87 2.32
C ASP A 55 -16.15 3.41 3.14
N TYR A 56 -16.41 4.41 3.99
CA TYR A 56 -15.50 4.83 5.07
C TYR A 56 -15.23 3.70 6.08
N PHE A 57 -16.19 2.80 6.27
CA PHE A 57 -16.02 1.62 7.12
C PHE A 57 -15.25 0.49 6.39
N LEU A 58 -15.32 0.36 5.06
CA LEU A 58 -14.40 -0.50 4.28
C LEU A 58 -12.95 0.01 4.30
N ILE A 59 -12.79 1.31 4.49
CA ILE A 59 -11.52 2.00 4.74
C ILE A 59 -11.03 1.79 6.19
N PHE A 60 -11.96 1.75 7.15
CA PHE A 60 -11.68 1.50 8.57
C PHE A 60 -11.56 -0.01 8.91
N ILE A 61 -12.12 -0.90 8.06
CA ILE A 61 -11.96 -2.36 8.04
C ILE A 61 -10.87 -2.69 7.02
N GLY A 62 -9.60 -2.79 7.38
CA GLY A 62 -9.07 -2.85 8.72
C GLY A 62 -7.58 -2.67 8.67
N SER A 63 -7.04 -2.07 9.72
CA SER A 63 -5.61 -2.21 10.04
C SER A 63 -5.14 -3.67 9.92
N LYS A 64 -6.01 -4.64 10.21
CA LYS A 64 -5.77 -6.06 9.96
C LYS A 64 -5.64 -6.40 8.46
N THR A 65 -6.54 -5.90 7.62
CA THR A 65 -6.52 -6.09 6.16
C THR A 65 -5.30 -5.42 5.52
N LEU A 66 -4.99 -4.17 5.88
CA LEU A 66 -3.80 -3.47 5.35
C LEU A 66 -2.51 -4.13 5.82
N ASN A 67 -2.43 -4.56 7.09
CA ASN A 67 -1.28 -5.29 7.59
C ASN A 67 -1.12 -6.64 6.89
N GLU A 68 -2.21 -7.37 6.62
CA GLU A 68 -2.20 -8.61 5.82
C GLU A 68 -1.74 -8.34 4.37
N VAL A 69 -2.19 -7.25 3.75
CA VAL A 69 -1.76 -6.81 2.42
C VAL A 69 -0.26 -6.51 2.40
N LEU A 70 0.24 -5.75 3.37
CA LEU A 70 1.65 -5.41 3.48
C LEU A 70 2.51 -6.65 3.76
N ASP A 71 2.07 -7.55 4.65
CA ASP A 71 2.76 -8.81 4.89
C ASP A 71 2.75 -9.71 3.64
N ASN A 72 1.68 -9.71 2.85
CA ASN A 72 1.63 -10.44 1.58
C ASN A 72 2.59 -9.84 0.55
N LEU A 73 2.66 -8.52 0.42
CA LEU A 73 3.64 -7.84 -0.45
C LEU A 73 5.08 -8.14 -0.02
N VAL A 74 5.36 -8.18 1.28
CA VAL A 74 6.67 -8.58 1.82
C VAL A 74 6.97 -10.05 1.49
N LYS A 75 6.01 -10.96 1.69
CA LYS A 75 6.17 -12.39 1.33
C LYS A 75 6.40 -12.60 -0.17
N LYS A 76 5.74 -11.80 -1.01
CA LYS A 76 5.92 -11.74 -2.47
C LYS A 76 7.23 -11.02 -2.88
N GLN A 77 8.03 -10.54 -1.92
CA GLN A 77 9.28 -9.80 -2.13
C GLN A 77 9.10 -8.53 -2.99
N LYS A 78 7.92 -7.89 -2.91
CA LYS A 78 7.62 -6.64 -3.60
C LYS A 78 8.04 -5.41 -2.84
N ILE A 79 7.98 -5.50 -1.53
CA ILE A 79 8.37 -4.43 -0.61
C ILE A 79 9.19 -5.06 0.52
N ASN A 80 10.00 -4.25 1.18
CA ASN A 80 10.76 -4.64 2.35
C ASN A 80 10.11 -4.08 3.61
N LYS A 81 10.38 -4.73 4.75
CA LYS A 81 10.01 -4.23 6.08
C LYS A 81 11.21 -4.14 6.99
N ILE A 82 11.28 -3.09 7.81
CA ILE A 82 12.31 -2.88 8.81
C ILE A 82 11.69 -2.46 10.14
N SER A 83 12.26 -2.94 11.25
CA SER A 83 11.89 -2.49 12.60
C SER A 83 12.88 -1.44 13.06
N ALA A 84 12.40 -0.23 13.38
CA ALA A 84 13.21 0.87 13.89
C ALA A 84 12.45 1.62 14.99
N ARG A 85 13.14 1.96 16.09
CA ARG A 85 12.57 2.73 17.22
C ARG A 85 11.24 2.17 17.76
N GLY A 86 11.07 0.85 17.75
CA GLY A 86 9.85 0.17 18.21
C GLY A 86 8.66 0.25 17.25
N ARG A 87 8.89 0.64 15.99
CA ARG A 87 7.87 0.70 14.93
C ARG A 87 8.31 -0.09 13.70
N ILE A 88 7.35 -0.54 12.91
CA ILE A 88 7.57 -1.24 11.64
C ILE A 88 7.39 -0.25 10.51
N PHE A 89 8.35 -0.21 9.60
CA PHE A 89 8.32 0.60 8.39
C PHE A 89 8.42 -0.30 7.15
N TYR A 90 7.78 0.14 6.07
CA TYR A 90 7.72 -0.54 4.79
C TYR A 90 8.30 0.36 3.71
N TYR A 91 9.09 -0.20 2.79
CA TYR A 91 9.79 0.56 1.74
C TYR A 91 10.06 -0.31 0.51
N LEU A 92 10.31 0.34 -0.63
CA LEU A 92 10.81 -0.36 -1.84
C LEU A 92 12.34 -0.44 -1.76
N GLY A 93 12.91 -1.65 -1.82
CA GLY A 93 14.37 -1.87 -1.78
C GLY A 93 14.98 -2.17 -3.13
#